data_AF-A0A1M5WLW6-F1
#
_entry.id   AF-A0A1M5WLW6-F1
#
_cell.length_a   1.000
_cell.length_b   1.000
_cell.length_c   1.000
_cell.angle_alpha   90.00
_cell.angle_beta   90.00
_cell.angle_gamma   90.00
#
_symmetry.space_group_name_H-M   'P 1'
#
loop_
_entity.id
_entity.type
_entity.pdbx_description
1 polymer ?
#
loop_
_entity_poly.entity_id
_entity_poly.type
_entity_poly.pdbx_seq_one_letter_code
_entity_poly.pdbx_strand_id
1 'polypeptide(L)'
;MWWFTKRKHQRQEIWDEDIQWPIGDLEAAHRIREICRSAANSPESVGGSGRRDHANEPERYERATRAAMEIAVKISDDLLRDASVRQIVDLCVTADNLKTARILFRAIQTVSIREEVLSDHPVLRR
;
A
#
# COMPACT_ATOMS: atom_id res chain seq x y z
N MET A 1 30.05 -7.18 -28.20
CA MET A 1 28.98 -7.76 -27.35
C MET A 1 28.83 -6.89 -26.11
N TRP A 2 27.86 -5.99 -26.06
CA TRP A 2 27.60 -5.17 -24.87
C TRP A 2 26.10 -4.79 -24.79
N TRP A 3 25.26 -5.80 -24.54
CA TRP A 3 23.80 -5.68 -24.55
C TRP A 3 23.16 -6.05 -23.19
N PHE A 4 23.91 -5.96 -22.08
CA PHE A 4 23.41 -6.38 -20.76
C PHE A 4 23.39 -5.31 -19.67
N THR A 5 23.80 -4.07 -19.95
CA THR A 5 23.75 -2.95 -18.98
C THR A 5 22.41 -2.21 -18.92
N LYS A 6 21.40 -2.60 -19.71
CA LYS A 6 20.07 -1.95 -19.79
C LYS A 6 18.93 -2.62 -19.00
N ARG A 7 19.22 -3.49 -18.03
CA ARG A 7 18.19 -4.14 -17.18
C ARG A 7 17.92 -3.47 -15.83
N LYS A 8 18.28 -2.19 -15.66
CA LYS A 8 17.63 -1.33 -14.65
C LYS A 8 16.61 -0.44 -15.35
N HIS A 9 15.65 -1.03 -16.06
CA HIS A 9 14.37 -0.38 -16.16
C HIS A 9 13.81 -0.45 -14.73
N GLN A 10 13.91 0.65 -13.98
CA GLN A 10 12.97 0.90 -12.90
C GLN A 10 11.60 0.72 -13.55
N ARG A 11 10.97 -0.43 -13.31
CA ARG A 11 9.60 -0.68 -13.74
C ARG A 11 8.82 0.44 -13.06
N GLN A 12 8.32 1.41 -13.83
CA GLN A 12 7.44 2.44 -13.28
C GLN A 12 6.31 1.70 -12.59
N GLU A 13 6.24 1.85 -11.28
CA GLU A 13 5.23 1.20 -10.48
C GLU A 13 3.99 2.09 -10.46
N ILE A 14 2.84 1.49 -10.20
CA ILE A 14 1.54 2.18 -10.27
C ILE A 14 1.50 3.39 -9.31
N TRP A 15 2.29 3.34 -8.24
CA TRP A 15 2.44 4.43 -7.27
C TRP A 15 3.45 5.51 -7.67
N ASP A 16 4.23 5.33 -8.73
CA ASP A 16 5.14 6.33 -9.27
C ASP A 16 4.48 7.18 -10.38
N GLU A 17 3.21 6.91 -10.70
CA GLU A 17 2.44 7.64 -11.72
C GLU A 17 1.84 8.93 -11.14
N ASP A 18 2.04 10.05 -11.86
CA ASP A 18 1.45 11.33 -11.51
C ASP A 18 -0.07 11.29 -11.66
N ILE A 19 -0.78 11.51 -10.56
CA ILE A 19 -2.24 11.60 -10.54
C ILE A 19 -2.65 12.99 -11.03
N GLN A 20 -3.40 13.07 -12.13
CA GLN A 20 -4.02 14.31 -12.58
C GLN A 20 -5.20 14.66 -11.68
N TRP A 21 -5.04 15.69 -10.85
CA TRP A 21 -6.09 16.20 -9.97
C TRP A 21 -7.01 17.19 -10.70
N PRO A 22 -8.29 17.30 -10.30
CA PRO A 22 -8.96 16.55 -9.22
C PRO A 22 -9.53 15.20 -9.68
N ILE A 23 -9.41 14.17 -8.83
CA ILE A 23 -10.12 12.88 -8.98
C ILE A 23 -11.22 12.78 -7.93
N GLY A 24 -12.29 12.03 -8.21
CA GLY A 24 -13.38 11.80 -7.25
C GLY A 24 -12.99 10.81 -6.14
N ASP A 25 -13.67 10.87 -4.99
CA ASP A 25 -13.38 10.03 -3.82
C ASP A 25 -13.42 8.52 -4.12
N LEU A 26 -14.35 8.08 -4.98
CA LEU A 26 -14.44 6.69 -5.41
C LEU A 26 -13.22 6.27 -6.24
N GLU A 27 -12.77 7.15 -7.14
CA GLU A 27 -11.60 6.92 -7.98
C GLU A 27 -10.31 6.92 -7.15
N ALA A 28 -10.21 7.83 -6.19
CA ALA A 28 -9.14 7.87 -5.21
C ALA A 28 -9.06 6.56 -4.39
N ALA A 29 -10.19 6.07 -3.89
CA ALA A 29 -10.26 4.79 -3.17
C ALA A 29 -9.89 3.59 -4.06
N HIS A 30 -10.33 3.59 -5.33
CA HIS A 30 -9.92 2.58 -6.31
C HIS A 30 -8.42 2.60 -6.57
N ARG A 31 -7.82 3.79 -6.67
CA ARG A 31 -6.39 3.93 -6.91
C ARG A 31 -5.56 3.42 -5.74
N ILE A 32 -5.97 3.72 -4.51
CA ILE A 32 -5.36 3.16 -3.29
C ILE A 32 -5.40 1.64 -3.32
N ARG A 33 -6.57 1.07 -3.66
CA ARG A 33 -6.74 -0.39 -3.77
C ARG A 33 -5.80 -1.02 -4.79
N GLU A 34 -5.59 -0.37 -5.92
CA GLU A 34 -4.69 -0.83 -6.97
C GLU A 34 -3.22 -0.80 -6.50
N ILE A 35 -2.81 0.29 -5.85
CA ILE A 35 -1.47 0.43 -5.25
C ILE A 35 -1.23 -0.66 -4.22
N CYS A 36 -2.14 -0.84 -3.25
CA CYS A 36 -2.01 -1.85 -2.20
C CYS A 36 -1.96 -3.27 -2.78
N ARG A 37 -2.80 -3.58 -3.77
CA ARG A 37 -2.81 -4.89 -4.44
C ARG A 37 -1.53 -5.15 -5.21
N SER A 38 -1.03 -4.15 -5.95
CA SER A 38 0.20 -4.27 -6.73
C SER A 38 1.44 -4.40 -5.84
N ALA A 39 1.44 -3.72 -4.69
CA ALA A 39 2.48 -3.86 -3.69
C ALA A 39 2.46 -5.25 -3.03
N ALA A 40 1.29 -5.79 -2.69
CA ALA A 40 1.15 -7.12 -2.12
C ALA A 40 1.48 -8.26 -3.11
N ASN A 41 1.15 -8.10 -4.39
CA ASN A 41 1.39 -9.10 -5.44
C ASN A 41 2.78 -8.99 -6.06
N SER A 42 3.83 -8.97 -5.24
CA SER A 42 5.20 -9.04 -5.75
C SER A 42 5.38 -10.31 -6.60
N PRO A 43 5.83 -10.21 -7.87
CA PRO A 43 5.94 -11.35 -8.80
C PRO A 43 6.97 -12.41 -8.39
N GLU A 44 7.65 -12.22 -7.25
CA GLU A 44 8.65 -13.15 -6.71
C GLU A 44 8.03 -14.26 -5.84
N SER A 45 6.73 -14.20 -5.56
CA SER A 45 6.03 -15.20 -4.72
C SER A 45 5.43 -16.39 -5.52
N VAL A 46 5.49 -16.36 -6.85
CA VAL A 46 4.99 -17.46 -7.71
C VAL A 46 6.11 -17.98 -8.62
N GLY A 47 7.04 -18.72 -8.03
CA GLY A 47 7.91 -19.63 -8.77
C GLY A 47 9.41 -19.50 -8.49
N GLY A 48 9.94 -20.42 -7.68
CA GLY A 48 11.26 -21.02 -7.90
C GLY A 48 12.50 -20.16 -7.67
N SER A 49 13.17 -20.41 -6.54
CA SER A 49 14.63 -20.40 -6.38
C SER A 49 15.41 -19.34 -7.16
N GLY A 50 15.52 -18.14 -6.59
CA GLY A 50 16.46 -17.13 -7.05
C GLY A 50 16.69 -16.06 -6.00
N ARG A 51 17.62 -16.30 -5.07
CA ARG A 51 18.17 -15.25 -4.19
C ARG A 51 18.69 -14.11 -5.08
N ARG A 52 17.94 -13.00 -5.19
CA ARG A 52 18.42 -11.65 -5.48
C ARG A 52 17.25 -10.65 -5.40
N ASP A 53 17.41 -9.68 -4.50
CA ASP A 53 16.64 -8.42 -4.32
C ASP A 53 15.56 -8.29 -3.22
N HIS A 54 15.59 -9.11 -2.16
CA HIS A 54 14.92 -8.78 -0.88
C HIS A 54 15.39 -7.46 -0.23
N ALA A 55 16.52 -6.89 -0.69
CA ALA A 55 17.09 -5.67 -0.12
C ALA A 55 16.22 -4.43 -0.38
N ASN A 56 15.41 -4.42 -1.44
CA ASN A 56 14.61 -3.25 -1.84
C ASN A 56 13.10 -3.43 -1.61
N GLU A 57 12.64 -4.61 -1.16
CA GLU A 57 11.25 -4.84 -0.77
C GLU A 57 10.74 -3.87 0.30
N PRO A 58 11.46 -3.60 1.41
CA PRO A 58 10.98 -2.63 2.40
C PRO A 58 10.83 -1.22 1.82
N GLU A 59 11.77 -0.78 0.98
CA GLU A 59 11.70 0.53 0.31
C GLU A 59 10.52 0.60 -0.68
N ARG A 60 10.20 -0.51 -1.34
CA ARG A 60 9.06 -0.63 -2.25
C ARG A 60 7.74 -0.51 -1.50
N TYR A 61 7.58 -1.22 -0.38
CA TYR A 61 6.40 -1.11 0.47
C TYR A 61 6.25 0.30 1.05
N GLU A 62 7.35 0.92 1.46
CA GLU A 62 7.32 2.29 1.97
C GLU A 62 6.87 3.29 0.90
N ARG A 63 7.37 3.18 -0.33
CA ARG A 63 6.94 4.03 -1.47
C ARG A 63 5.45 3.84 -1.79
N ALA A 64 4.99 2.59 -1.90
CA ALA A 64 3.58 2.29 -2.14
C ALA A 64 2.67 2.83 -1.02
N THR A 65 3.08 2.63 0.23
CA THR A 65 2.34 3.11 1.41
C THR A 65 2.25 4.64 1.40
N ARG A 66 3.34 5.34 1.09
CA ARG A 66 3.39 6.80 1.03
C ARG A 66 2.45 7.35 -0.04
N ALA A 67 2.51 6.81 -1.26
CA ALA A 67 1.62 7.23 -2.34
C ALA A 67 0.14 6.99 -1.99
N ALA A 68 -0.18 5.84 -1.39
CA ALA A 68 -1.54 5.54 -0.96
C ALA A 68 -2.03 6.51 0.14
N MET A 69 -1.18 6.88 1.10
CA MET A 69 -1.51 7.87 2.12
C MET A 69 -1.78 9.27 1.53
N GLU A 70 -0.97 9.70 0.57
CA GLU A 70 -1.13 11.00 -0.09
C GLU A 70 -2.48 11.12 -0.82
N ILE A 71 -2.97 10.00 -1.37
CA ILE A 71 -4.31 9.93 -1.97
C ILE A 71 -5.38 9.93 -0.87
N ALA A 72 -5.19 9.13 0.20
CA ALA A 72 -6.18 8.99 1.27
C ALA A 72 -6.51 10.31 1.96
N VAL A 73 -5.52 11.19 2.15
CA VAL A 73 -5.71 12.53 2.74
C VAL A 73 -6.61 13.43 1.88
N LYS A 74 -6.72 13.15 0.58
CA LYS A 74 -7.54 13.93 -0.36
C LYS A 74 -8.97 13.40 -0.50
N ILE A 75 -9.30 12.26 0.12
CA ILE A 75 -10.67 11.72 0.14
C ILE A 75 -11.50 12.50 1.15
N SER A 76 -12.62 13.07 0.67
CA SER A 76 -13.51 13.90 1.49
C SER A 76 -14.54 13.06 2.26
N ASP A 77 -15.09 12.01 1.65
CA ASP A 77 -16.01 11.09 2.29
C ASP A 77 -15.31 10.26 3.39
N ASP A 78 -15.78 10.42 4.63
CA ASP A 78 -15.16 9.80 5.80
C ASP A 78 -15.16 8.26 5.74
N LEU A 79 -16.23 7.66 5.20
CA LEU A 79 -16.37 6.21 5.12
C LEU A 79 -15.43 5.63 4.05
N LEU A 80 -15.36 6.27 2.88
CA LEU A 80 -14.42 5.90 1.82
C LEU A 80 -12.97 6.12 2.25
N ARG A 81 -12.69 7.21 2.98
CA ARG A 81 -11.36 7.48 3.53
C ARG A 81 -10.95 6.38 4.51
N ASP A 82 -11.81 6.05 5.48
CA ASP A 82 -11.55 5.02 6.48
C ASP A 82 -11.41 3.63 5.85
N ALA A 83 -12.24 3.29 4.87
CA ALA A 83 -12.13 2.04 4.11
C ALA A 83 -10.83 1.96 3.30
N SER A 84 -10.35 3.10 2.78
CA SER A 84 -9.07 3.18 2.08
C SER A 84 -7.90 3.06 3.06
N VAL A 85 -7.96 3.73 4.21
CA VAL A 85 -6.96 3.63 5.28
C VAL A 85 -6.84 2.19 5.80
N ARG A 86 -7.95 1.46 5.93
CA ARG A 86 -7.93 0.01 6.24
C ARG A 86 -7.03 -0.77 5.28
N GLN A 87 -7.17 -0.55 3.97
CA GLN A 87 -6.34 -1.27 2.98
C GLN A 87 -4.85 -0.94 3.12
N ILE A 88 -4.52 0.30 3.49
CA ILE A 88 -3.13 0.71 3.75
C ILE A 88 -2.62 0.05 5.03
N VAL A 89 -3.45 -0.08 6.06
CA VAL A 89 -3.13 -0.82 7.29
C VAL A 89 -2.82 -2.28 6.97
N ASP A 90 -3.65 -2.96 6.17
CA ASP A 90 -3.45 -4.36 5.77
C ASP A 90 -2.09 -4.55 5.07
N LEU A 91 -1.74 -3.63 4.16
CA LEU A 91 -0.45 -3.63 3.48
C LEU A 91 0.71 -3.44 4.47
N CYS A 92 0.59 -2.48 5.40
CA CYS A 92 1.61 -2.21 6.41
C CYS A 92 1.83 -3.40 7.34
N VAL A 93 0.78 -4.12 7.74
CA VAL A 93 0.91 -5.33 8.55
C VAL A 93 1.59 -6.45 7.75
N THR A 94 1.23 -6.62 6.48
CA THR A 94 1.86 -7.61 5.58
C THR A 94 3.36 -7.33 5.40
N ALA A 95 3.75 -6.06 5.37
CA ALA A 95 5.14 -5.61 5.27
C ALA A 95 5.89 -5.52 6.63
N ASP A 96 5.32 -6.06 7.71
CA ASP A 96 5.85 -5.99 9.09
C ASP A 96 6.10 -4.56 9.62
N ASN A 97 5.49 -3.55 8.99
CA ASN A 97 5.55 -2.16 9.44
C ASN A 97 4.44 -1.84 10.45
N LEU A 98 4.50 -2.52 11.60
CA LEU A 98 3.50 -2.40 12.66
C LEU A 98 3.40 -0.98 13.25
N LYS A 99 4.49 -0.21 13.22
CA LYS A 99 4.49 1.18 13.72
C LYS A 99 3.55 2.05 12.89
N THR A 100 3.70 2.01 11.56
CA THR A 100 2.84 2.76 10.64
C THR A 100 1.41 2.25 10.66
N ALA A 101 1.23 0.92 10.66
CA ALA A 101 -0.09 0.30 10.76
C ALA A 101 -0.88 0.79 11.99
N ARG A 102 -0.24 0.89 13.17
CA ARG A 102 -0.88 1.39 14.40
C ARG A 102 -1.23 2.88 14.33
N ILE A 103 -0.40 3.70 13.68
CA ILE A 103 -0.70 5.13 13.49
C ILE A 103 -1.94 5.29 12.60
N LEU A 104 -1.96 4.59 11.46
CA LEU A 104 -3.09 4.62 10.54
C LEU A 104 -4.36 4.05 11.15
N PHE A 105 -4.26 2.94 11.88
CA PHE A 105 -5.42 2.35 12.57
C PHE A 105 -6.09 3.33 13.53
N ARG A 106 -5.31 4.18 14.23
CA ARG A 106 -5.86 5.22 15.11
C ARG A 106 -6.54 6.35 14.36
N ALA A 107 -6.21 6.55 13.07
CA ALA A 107 -6.84 7.56 12.23
C ALA A 107 -8.22 7.13 11.72
N ILE A 108 -8.51 5.81 11.70
CA ILE A 108 -9.83 5.28 11.33
C ILE A 108 -10.83 5.69 12.43
N GLN A 109 -11.90 6.37 12.04
CA GLN A 109 -12.93 6.85 12.97
C GLN A 109 -14.15 5.93 12.99
N THR A 110 -14.47 5.32 11.85
CA THR A 110 -15.61 4.43 11.64
C THR A 110 -15.47 3.16 12.48
N VAL A 111 -16.38 2.99 13.45
CA VAL A 111 -16.29 1.90 14.45
C VAL A 111 -16.32 0.51 13.81
N SER A 112 -17.22 0.26 12.85
CA SER A 112 -17.31 -1.04 12.17
C SER A 112 -16.01 -1.42 11.45
N ILE A 113 -15.38 -0.46 10.77
CA ILE A 113 -14.10 -0.67 10.07
C ILE A 113 -12.99 -0.97 11.08
N ARG A 114 -12.97 -0.29 12.23
CA ARG A 114 -11.99 -0.56 13.29
C ARG A 114 -12.13 -1.97 13.86
N GLU A 115 -13.36 -2.41 14.08
CA GLU A 115 -13.65 -3.77 14.57
C GLU A 115 -13.22 -4.83 13.56
N GLU A 116 -13.50 -4.63 12.27
CA GLU A 116 -13.00 -5.49 11.19
C GLU A 116 -11.47 -5.56 11.20
N VAL A 117 -10.77 -4.42 11.28
CA VAL A 117 -9.30 -4.39 11.32
C VAL A 117 -8.74 -5.12 12.54
N LEU A 118 -9.37 -5.01 13.71
CA LEU A 118 -8.92 -5.73 14.92
C LEU A 118 -9.23 -7.23 14.88
N SER A 119 -10.31 -7.62 14.18
CA SER A 119 -10.64 -9.02 13.93
C SER A 119 -9.59 -9.65 13.02
N ASP A 120 -9.21 -8.95 11.95
CA ASP A 120 -8.22 -9.43 10.97
C ASP A 120 -6.79 -9.39 11.56
N HIS A 121 -6.45 -8.32 12.29
CA HIS A 121 -5.10 -8.04 12.80
C HIS A 121 -5.08 -7.76 14.31
N PRO A 122 -5.24 -8.79 15.16
CA PRO A 122 -5.28 -8.61 16.62
C PRO A 122 -3.98 -8.02 17.21
N VAL A 123 -2.87 -8.07 16.47
CA VAL A 123 -1.58 -7.44 16.84
C VAL A 123 -1.69 -5.92 17.03
N LEU A 124 -2.65 -5.26 16.37
CA LEU A 124 -2.86 -3.81 16.45
C LEU A 124 -3.59 -3.37 17.72
N ARG A 125 -4.07 -4.31 18.54
CA ARG A 125 -4.82 -4.03 19.77
C ARG A 125 -3.96 -3.51 20.93
N ARG A 126 -2.64 -3.64 20.82
CA ARG A 126 -1.64 -3.15 21.80
C ARG A 126 -1.24 -1.70 21.50
#